data_AF-A0A088N4E5-F1
#
_entry.id   AF-A0A088N4E5-F1
#
_cell.length_a   1.000
_cell.length_b   1.000
_cell.length_c   1.000
_cell.angle_alpha   90.00
_cell.angle_beta   90.00
_cell.angle_gamma   90.00
#
_symmetry.space_group_name_H-M   'P 1'
#
loop_
_entity.id
_entity.type
_entity.pdbx_description
1 polymer ?
#
loop_
_entity_poly.entity_id
_entity_poly.type
_entity_poly.pdbx_seq_one_letter_code
_entity_poly.pdbx_strand_id
1 'polypeptide(L)'
;MEGFVKFSAMSASDDGVMPAGEYLQKTLNMNNPDEYFQAGIIVFNVKQMVEENTFAELMRVLKAKKYWFLDQDIMNKVFYSRVTFLPLEWNVYHGNGNTDDFFPNLKFATYMKFLAARKKPKMIHYAGENKPWNTEKVDFYDDFIENIANTPWEMEIYKRQMSLAASIGLTHSEPQQQILFQTKIKNVLMPYVNKYAPIGTPRRNMMTKYYYKVRRAILG
;
A
#
# COMPACT_ATOMS: atom_id res chain seq x y z
N MET A 1 -3.13 -4.28 6.96
CA MET A 1 -1.97 -5.20 6.85
C MET A 1 -2.32 -6.65 6.54
N GLU A 2 -3.57 -7.09 6.71
CA GLU A 2 -4.00 -8.49 6.53
C GLU A 2 -3.47 -9.15 5.23
N GLY A 3 -3.65 -8.52 4.06
CA GLY A 3 -3.16 -9.06 2.80
C GLY A 3 -1.63 -9.21 2.76
N PHE A 4 -0.88 -8.21 3.24
CA PHE A 4 0.59 -8.30 3.32
C PHE A 4 1.05 -9.46 4.22
N VAL A 5 0.36 -9.69 5.33
CA VAL A 5 0.64 -10.82 6.23
C VAL A 5 0.28 -12.15 5.55
N LYS A 6 -0.92 -12.26 4.95
CA LYS A 6 -1.39 -13.46 4.25
C LYS A 6 -0.44 -13.89 3.14
N PHE A 7 0.10 -12.93 2.39
CA PHE A 7 1.02 -13.19 1.28
C PHE A 7 2.49 -13.22 1.68
N SER A 8 2.82 -13.11 2.97
CA SER A 8 4.20 -13.01 3.46
C SER A 8 5.01 -11.95 2.70
N ALA A 9 4.39 -10.79 2.42
CA ALA A 9 5.07 -9.70 1.77
C ALA A 9 6.29 -9.27 2.59
N MET A 10 7.41 -9.02 1.92
CA MET A 10 8.65 -8.67 2.61
C MET A 10 8.63 -7.20 3.01
N SER A 11 8.78 -6.93 4.30
CA SER A 11 9.11 -5.61 4.80
C SER A 11 10.59 -5.31 4.55
N ALA A 12 10.89 -4.03 4.37
CA ALA A 12 12.27 -3.54 4.34
C ALA A 12 12.38 -2.36 5.29
N SER A 13 13.20 -2.52 6.33
CA SER A 13 13.47 -1.52 7.35
C SER A 13 14.93 -1.62 7.78
N ASP A 14 15.35 -0.80 8.75
CA ASP A 14 16.69 -0.91 9.34
C ASP A 14 16.88 -2.22 10.13
N ASP A 15 15.79 -2.85 10.60
CA ASP A 15 15.84 -4.19 11.23
C ASP A 15 16.03 -5.32 10.20
N GLY A 16 16.17 -4.96 8.92
CA GLY A 16 16.40 -5.87 7.80
C GLY A 16 15.14 -6.21 7.02
N VAL A 17 15.23 -7.31 6.29
CA VAL A 17 14.16 -7.84 5.42
C VAL A 17 13.54 -9.08 6.07
N MET A 18 12.24 -9.01 6.34
CA MET A 18 11.47 -10.09 6.97
C MET A 18 10.00 -10.08 6.52
N PRO A 19 9.24 -11.18 6.68
CA PRO A 19 7.82 -11.20 6.35
C PRO A 19 7.03 -10.17 7.17
N ALA A 20 5.97 -9.61 6.59
CA ALA A 20 5.14 -8.58 7.20
C ALA A 20 4.64 -8.96 8.61
N GLY A 21 4.18 -10.20 8.83
CA GLY A 21 3.73 -10.63 10.16
C GLY A 21 4.83 -10.58 11.22
N GLU A 22 6.03 -11.05 10.87
CA GLU A 22 7.21 -10.99 11.75
C GLU A 22 7.61 -9.53 12.04
N TYR A 23 7.56 -8.67 11.02
CA TYR A 23 7.86 -7.25 11.14
C TYR A 23 6.93 -6.53 12.13
N LEU A 24 5.61 -6.75 12.00
CA LEU A 24 4.61 -6.12 12.87
C LEU A 24 4.82 -6.52 14.34
N GLN A 25 5.17 -7.79 14.59
CA GLN A 25 5.40 -8.27 15.95
C GLN A 25 6.76 -7.84 16.51
N LYS A 26 7.84 -7.98 15.75
CA LYS A 26 9.21 -7.74 16.25
C LYS A 26 9.60 -6.26 16.23
N THR A 27 9.30 -5.56 15.14
CA THR A 27 9.71 -4.16 14.96
C THR A 27 8.67 -3.19 15.49
N LEU A 28 7.38 -3.45 15.26
CA LEU A 28 6.30 -2.56 15.74
C LEU A 28 5.78 -2.93 17.13
N ASN A 29 6.18 -4.09 17.67
CA ASN A 29 5.74 -4.58 18.98
C ASN A 29 4.22 -4.74 19.11
N MET A 30 3.56 -5.09 18.00
CA MET A 30 2.12 -5.36 17.97
C MET A 30 1.88 -6.85 18.23
N ASN A 31 1.30 -7.20 19.38
CA ASN A 31 1.00 -8.60 19.69
C ASN A 31 -0.09 -9.17 18.76
N ASN A 32 -1.01 -8.30 18.32
CA ASN A 32 -2.08 -8.59 17.37
C ASN A 32 -1.91 -7.74 16.09
N PRO A 33 -1.32 -8.31 15.02
CA PRO A 33 -1.15 -7.63 13.73
C PRO A 33 -2.44 -7.17 13.05
N ASP A 34 -3.59 -7.74 13.41
CA ASP A 34 -4.89 -7.36 12.85
C ASP A 34 -5.37 -5.97 13.33
N GLU A 35 -4.76 -5.43 14.39
CA GLU A 35 -5.03 -4.07 14.91
C GLU A 35 -4.26 -2.96 14.18
N TYR A 36 -3.50 -3.30 13.12
CA TYR A 36 -2.78 -2.29 12.35
C TYR A 36 -3.77 -1.39 11.59
N PHE A 37 -3.72 -0.09 11.85
CA PHE A 37 -4.57 0.91 11.20
C PHE A 37 -3.87 1.65 10.05
N GLN A 38 -4.67 2.19 9.14
CA GLN A 38 -4.21 2.96 7.99
C GLN A 38 -4.16 4.45 8.34
N ALA A 39 -3.09 5.16 7.94
CA ALA A 39 -2.86 6.56 8.33
C ALA A 39 -3.50 7.64 7.42
N GLY A 40 -4.31 7.27 6.44
CA GLY A 40 -4.92 8.20 5.47
C GLY A 40 -6.08 9.03 6.04
N ILE A 41 -6.66 8.59 7.17
CA ILE A 41 -7.56 9.41 8.00
C ILE A 41 -7.38 9.03 9.46
N ILE A 42 -7.20 10.03 10.32
CA ILE A 42 -7.02 9.85 11.76
C ILE A 42 -7.74 10.99 12.49
N VAL A 43 -8.51 10.66 13.52
CA VAL A 43 -9.04 11.64 14.47
C VAL A 43 -8.19 11.58 15.73
N PHE A 44 -7.34 12.59 15.93
CA PHE A 44 -6.45 12.63 17.08
C PHE A 44 -7.16 13.13 18.34
N ASN A 45 -7.04 12.39 19.44
CA ASN A 45 -7.35 12.91 20.76
C ASN A 45 -6.17 13.76 21.27
N VAL A 46 -6.09 14.99 20.76
CA VAL A 46 -4.97 15.89 21.03
C VAL A 46 -4.85 16.21 22.52
N LYS A 47 -5.96 16.37 23.24
CA LYS A 47 -5.95 16.60 24.70
C LYS A 47 -5.21 15.50 25.44
N GLN A 48 -5.52 14.23 25.14
CA GLN A 48 -4.83 13.09 25.74
C GLN A 48 -3.35 13.03 25.33
N MET A 49 -3.04 13.32 24.07
CA MET A 49 -1.66 13.32 23.59
C MET A 49 -0.78 14.39 24.25
N VAL A 50 -1.37 15.55 24.59
CA VAL A 50 -0.69 16.61 25.32
C VAL A 50 -0.40 16.18 26.75
N GLU A 51 -1.39 15.63 27.46
CA GLU A 51 -1.24 15.13 28.83
C GLU A 51 -0.14 14.08 28.95
N GLU A 52 -0.06 13.17 27.98
CA GLU A 52 0.91 12.07 27.99
C GLU A 52 2.23 12.39 27.29
N ASN A 53 2.40 13.62 26.77
CA ASN A 53 3.54 14.01 25.95
C ASN A 53 3.84 13.02 24.79
N THR A 54 2.78 12.55 24.14
CA THR A 54 2.86 11.52 23.09
C THR A 54 3.72 11.95 21.90
N PHE A 55 3.78 13.26 21.62
CA PHE A 55 4.65 13.78 20.55
C PHE A 55 6.13 13.49 20.79
N ALA A 56 6.61 13.59 22.04
CA ALA A 56 7.99 13.25 22.36
C ALA A 56 8.28 11.76 22.08
N GLU A 57 7.33 10.87 22.37
CA GLU A 57 7.47 9.45 22.07
C GLU A 57 7.49 9.17 20.56
N LEU A 58 6.63 9.81 19.77
CA LEU A 58 6.66 9.73 18.30
C LEU A 58 8.03 10.15 17.75
N MET A 59 8.60 11.25 18.27
CA MET A 59 9.92 11.73 17.86
C MET A 59 11.05 10.80 18.30
N ARG A 60 10.96 10.21 19.51
CA ARG A 60 11.92 9.22 19.99
C ARG A 60 11.93 7.98 19.10
N VAL A 61 10.75 7.50 18.70
CA VAL A 61 10.59 6.34 17.81
C VAL A 61 11.08 6.66 16.40
N LEU A 62 10.74 7.82 15.84
CA LEU A 62 11.23 8.28 14.53
C LEU A 62 12.76 8.32 14.45
N LYS A 63 13.42 8.81 15.51
CA LYS A 63 14.89 8.93 15.56
C LYS A 63 15.60 7.58 15.72
N ALA A 64 14.91 6.56 16.20
CA ALA A 64 15.55 5.28 16.53
C ALA A 64 15.97 4.49 15.29
N LYS A 65 15.17 4.53 14.21
CA LYS A 65 15.39 3.77 12.97
C LYS A 65 14.42 4.17 11.85
N LYS A 66 14.68 3.72 10.63
CA LYS A 66 13.73 3.79 9.51
C LYS A 66 12.78 2.59 9.48
N TYR A 67 11.49 2.89 9.33
CA TYR A 67 10.39 1.94 9.27
C TYR A 67 9.95 1.68 7.82
N TRP A 68 9.18 0.61 7.59
CA TRP A 68 8.78 0.18 6.24
C TRP A 68 7.76 1.13 5.61
N PHE A 69 6.70 1.47 6.35
CA PHE A 69 5.69 2.48 6.03
C PHE A 69 5.87 3.76 6.86
N LEU A 70 7.12 4.18 7.06
CA LEU A 70 7.49 5.50 7.61
C LEU A 70 6.68 5.88 8.88
N ASP A 71 5.95 6.99 8.84
CA ASP A 71 5.15 7.54 9.92
C ASP A 71 3.93 6.67 10.28
N GLN A 72 3.32 5.98 9.30
CA GLN A 72 2.22 5.04 9.58
C GLN A 72 2.68 3.92 10.52
N ASP A 73 3.89 3.39 10.34
CA ASP A 73 4.45 2.37 11.23
C ASP A 73 4.80 2.93 12.61
N ILE A 74 5.34 4.15 12.67
CA ILE A 74 5.65 4.83 13.93
C ILE A 74 4.37 5.00 14.76
N MET A 75 3.29 5.47 14.13
CA MET A 75 2.01 5.65 14.83
C MET A 75 1.38 4.30 15.23
N ASN A 76 1.45 3.27 14.38
CA ASN A 76 0.97 1.94 14.74
C ASN A 76 1.74 1.33 15.92
N LYS A 77 3.04 1.62 16.03
CA LYS A 77 3.86 1.23 17.17
C LYS A 77 3.51 2.00 18.44
N VAL A 78 3.39 3.33 18.36
CA VAL A 78 3.19 4.19 19.54
C VAL A 78 1.75 4.12 20.07
N PHE A 79 0.75 4.02 19.19
CA PHE A 79 -0.66 4.00 19.57
C PHE A 79 -1.22 2.59 19.76
N TYR A 80 -0.38 1.55 19.66
CA TYR A 80 -0.81 0.18 19.79
C TYR A 80 -1.65 -0.06 21.05
N SER A 81 -2.76 -0.80 20.94
CA SER A 81 -3.78 -1.02 21.98
C SER A 81 -4.57 0.22 22.46
N ARG A 82 -4.40 1.38 21.83
CA ARG A 82 -5.07 2.64 22.22
C ARG A 82 -5.80 3.33 21.07
N VAL A 83 -6.29 2.53 20.12
CA VAL A 83 -6.96 2.98 18.90
C VAL A 83 -8.45 2.65 18.96
N THR A 84 -9.29 3.62 18.63
CA THR A 84 -10.69 3.36 18.27
C THR A 84 -10.79 3.20 16.75
N PHE A 85 -11.26 2.04 16.30
CA PHE A 85 -11.33 1.73 14.87
C PHE A 85 -12.59 2.34 14.23
N LEU A 86 -12.39 3.18 13.21
CA LEU A 86 -13.48 3.73 12.42
C LEU A 86 -14.06 2.68 11.45
N PRO A 87 -15.35 2.80 11.08
CA PRO A 87 -15.94 2.02 9.99
C PRO A 87 -15.18 2.21 8.67
N LEU A 88 -15.13 1.17 7.83
CA LEU A 88 -14.32 1.14 6.61
C LEU A 88 -14.78 2.16 5.55
N GLU A 89 -16.05 2.59 5.62
CA GLU A 89 -16.63 3.61 4.75
C GLU A 89 -15.90 4.96 4.85
N TRP A 90 -15.20 5.20 5.96
CA TRP A 90 -14.41 6.42 6.16
C TRP A 90 -13.01 6.39 5.54
N ASN A 91 -12.59 5.27 4.94
CA ASN A 91 -11.28 5.17 4.30
C ASN A 91 -11.31 4.11 3.18
N VAL A 92 -12.10 4.39 2.15
CA VAL A 92 -12.33 3.43 1.07
C VAL A 92 -11.20 3.53 0.04
N TYR A 93 -10.43 2.46 -0.11
CA TYR A 93 -9.44 2.39 -1.19
C TYR A 93 -10.12 2.41 -2.56
N HIS A 94 -9.63 3.30 -3.43
CA HIS A 94 -10.12 3.38 -4.79
C HIS A 94 -9.76 2.14 -5.62
N GLY A 95 -8.65 1.46 -5.33
CA GLY A 95 -8.28 0.19 -5.99
C GLY A 95 -7.12 0.26 -6.98
N ASN A 96 -6.56 1.45 -7.22
CA ASN A 96 -5.33 1.63 -8.00
C ASN A 96 -5.40 1.03 -9.42
N GLY A 97 -6.58 1.03 -10.04
CA GLY A 97 -6.82 0.53 -11.40
C GLY A 97 -7.15 -0.97 -11.49
N ASN A 98 -7.01 -1.74 -10.41
CA ASN A 98 -7.51 -3.12 -10.36
C ASN A 98 -7.87 -3.53 -8.93
N THR A 99 -9.16 -3.73 -8.67
CA THR A 99 -9.65 -4.20 -7.38
C THR A 99 -9.70 -5.72 -7.24
N ASP A 100 -9.58 -6.47 -8.34
CA ASP A 100 -9.86 -7.92 -8.37
C ASP A 100 -8.64 -8.79 -8.04
N ASP A 101 -7.42 -8.24 -8.10
CA ASP A 101 -6.20 -9.03 -7.85
C ASP A 101 -5.90 -9.21 -6.35
N PHE A 102 -6.09 -8.16 -5.56
CA PHE A 102 -5.64 -8.13 -4.15
C PHE A 102 -6.77 -8.37 -3.15
N PHE A 103 -7.87 -7.62 -3.28
CA PHE A 103 -8.93 -7.58 -2.27
C PHE A 103 -9.76 -8.87 -2.16
N PRO A 104 -10.12 -9.57 -3.26
CA PRO A 104 -10.85 -10.84 -3.18
C PRO A 104 -10.08 -11.94 -2.46
N ASN A 105 -8.76 -11.80 -2.39
CA ASN A 105 -7.89 -12.74 -1.71
C ASN A 105 -7.71 -12.45 -0.21
N LEU A 106 -8.41 -11.48 0.37
CA LEU A 106 -8.44 -11.26 1.83
C LEU A 106 -9.29 -12.34 2.54
N LYS A 107 -9.41 -12.28 3.87
CA LYS A 107 -10.42 -13.04 4.63
C LYS A 107 -11.80 -12.68 4.08
N PHE A 108 -12.68 -13.66 3.89
CA PHE A 108 -14.00 -13.44 3.28
C PHE A 108 -14.79 -12.33 3.97
N ALA A 109 -14.81 -12.31 5.31
CA ALA A 109 -15.48 -11.25 6.08
C ALA A 109 -14.90 -9.85 5.82
N THR A 110 -13.57 -9.73 5.69
CA THR A 110 -12.87 -8.48 5.36
C THR A 110 -13.23 -8.03 3.94
N TYR A 111 -13.24 -8.96 2.98
CA TYR A 111 -13.62 -8.67 1.60
C TYR A 111 -15.09 -8.22 1.48
N MET A 112 -16.02 -8.87 2.19
CA MET A 112 -17.43 -8.44 2.21
C MET A 112 -17.60 -7.04 2.80
N LYS A 113 -16.88 -6.70 3.87
CA LYS A 113 -16.87 -5.33 4.43
C LYS A 113 -16.33 -4.32 3.41
N PHE A 114 -15.27 -4.67 2.68
CA PHE A 114 -14.71 -3.83 1.62
C PHE A 114 -15.72 -3.57 0.49
N LEU A 115 -16.40 -4.61 0.00
CA LEU A 115 -17.45 -4.45 -1.02
C LEU A 115 -18.62 -3.60 -0.53
N ALA A 116 -19.04 -3.78 0.73
CA ALA A 116 -20.10 -2.97 1.33
C ALA A 116 -19.70 -1.50 1.43
N ALA A 117 -18.47 -1.22 1.89
CA ALA A 117 -17.97 0.13 2.06
C ALA A 117 -17.86 0.90 0.73
N ARG A 118 -17.51 0.20 -0.36
CA ARG A 118 -17.43 0.78 -1.70
C ARG A 118 -18.78 1.20 -2.29
N LYS A 119 -19.89 0.63 -1.84
CA LYS A 119 -21.23 1.01 -2.34
C LYS A 119 -21.68 2.39 -1.87
N LYS A 120 -21.20 2.83 -0.71
CA LYS A 120 -21.55 4.12 -0.11
C LYS A 120 -20.37 4.68 0.69
N PRO A 121 -19.28 5.07 0.00
CA PRO A 121 -18.12 5.63 0.67
C PRO A 121 -18.49 6.96 1.34
N LYS A 122 -17.88 7.23 2.50
CA LYS A 122 -17.89 8.55 3.15
C LYS A 122 -16.62 9.34 2.84
N MET A 123 -15.53 8.63 2.55
CA MET A 123 -14.28 9.19 2.04
C MET A 123 -13.62 8.18 1.11
N ILE A 124 -13.16 8.66 -0.06
CA ILE A 124 -12.43 7.88 -1.05
C ILE A 124 -10.94 8.21 -0.94
N HIS A 125 -10.13 7.18 -0.71
CA HIS A 125 -8.69 7.29 -0.60
C HIS A 125 -8.03 6.81 -1.90
N TYR A 126 -7.53 7.76 -2.70
CA TYR A 126 -6.72 7.50 -3.90
C TYR A 126 -5.29 7.06 -3.54
N ALA A 127 -5.13 6.04 -2.70
CA ALA A 127 -3.84 5.47 -2.31
C ALA A 127 -3.24 4.63 -3.45
N GLY A 128 -1.90 4.60 -3.55
CA GLY A 128 -1.18 3.88 -4.61
C GLY A 128 -0.60 4.80 -5.68
N GLU A 129 -0.20 4.23 -6.81
CA GLU A 129 0.52 4.90 -7.90
C GLU A 129 -0.40 5.59 -8.91
N ASN A 130 -1.55 4.97 -9.20
CA ASN A 130 -2.52 5.45 -10.18
C ASN A 130 -3.41 6.50 -9.51
N LYS A 131 -3.17 7.76 -9.86
CA LYS A 131 -3.91 8.90 -9.31
C LYS A 131 -4.90 9.44 -10.33
N PRO A 132 -6.08 9.92 -9.90
CA PRO A 132 -7.09 10.44 -10.82
C PRO A 132 -6.61 11.69 -11.59
N TRP A 133 -5.74 12.52 -10.99
CA TRP A 133 -5.10 13.64 -11.69
C TRP A 133 -4.04 13.24 -12.73
N ASN A 134 -3.67 11.95 -12.82
CA ASN A 134 -2.71 11.44 -13.80
C ASN A 134 -3.37 10.54 -14.86
N THR A 135 -4.47 9.86 -14.52
CA THR A 135 -5.15 8.91 -15.40
C THR A 135 -6.62 8.83 -15.06
N GLU A 136 -7.47 8.79 -16.08
CA GLU A 136 -8.91 8.54 -15.95
C GLU A 136 -9.24 7.07 -15.63
N LYS A 137 -8.28 6.16 -15.85
CA LYS A 137 -8.47 4.70 -15.76
C LYS A 137 -8.37 4.21 -14.31
N VAL A 138 -9.14 4.82 -13.43
CA VAL A 138 -9.22 4.49 -12.00
C VAL A 138 -10.67 4.53 -11.52
N ASP A 139 -11.01 3.69 -10.55
CA ASP A 139 -12.34 3.76 -9.94
C ASP A 139 -12.52 5.07 -9.17
N PHE A 140 -13.78 5.50 -9.02
CA PHE A 140 -14.16 6.77 -8.40
C PHE A 140 -13.49 7.98 -9.07
N TYR A 141 -13.16 7.89 -10.36
CA TYR A 141 -12.57 9.01 -11.10
C TYR A 141 -13.51 10.22 -11.12
N ASP A 142 -14.80 9.98 -11.37
CA ASP A 142 -15.81 11.05 -11.44
C ASP A 142 -15.97 11.79 -10.11
N ASP A 143 -15.87 11.10 -8.96
CA ASP A 143 -15.88 11.73 -7.64
C ASP A 143 -14.72 12.74 -7.48
N PHE A 144 -13.54 12.45 -8.05
CA PHE A 144 -12.43 13.40 -8.06
C PHE A 144 -12.70 14.57 -9.02
N ILE A 145 -13.20 14.28 -10.23
CA ILE A 145 -13.47 15.31 -11.24
C ILE A 145 -14.57 16.26 -10.79
N GLU A 146 -15.61 15.78 -10.13
CA GLU A 146 -16.68 16.61 -9.56
C GLU A 146 -16.12 17.70 -8.63
N ASN A 147 -15.09 17.38 -7.84
CA ASN A 147 -14.47 18.31 -6.89
C ASN A 147 -13.42 19.24 -7.52
N ILE A 148 -12.90 18.91 -8.71
CA ILE A 148 -11.91 19.74 -9.41
C ILE A 148 -12.54 20.63 -10.49
N ALA A 149 -13.72 20.26 -10.99
CA ALA A 149 -14.45 21.03 -11.98
C ALA A 149 -14.73 22.46 -11.47
N ASN A 150 -14.64 23.45 -12.35
CA ASN A 150 -14.81 24.87 -12.03
C ASN A 150 -13.80 25.43 -11.02
N THR A 151 -12.66 24.76 -10.81
CA THR A 151 -11.53 25.28 -10.04
C THR A 151 -10.41 25.74 -10.97
N PRO A 152 -9.46 26.59 -10.51
CA PRO A 152 -8.29 26.97 -11.31
C PRO A 152 -7.43 25.79 -11.81
N TRP A 153 -7.56 24.61 -11.19
CA TRP A 153 -6.81 23.41 -11.53
C TRP A 153 -7.46 22.56 -12.62
N GLU A 154 -8.72 22.80 -12.97
CA GLU A 154 -9.46 21.98 -13.95
C GLU A 154 -8.70 21.84 -15.28
N MET A 155 -8.29 22.97 -15.87
CA MET A 155 -7.52 22.97 -17.12
C MET A 155 -6.13 22.35 -16.99
N GLU A 156 -5.55 22.34 -15.79
CA GLU A 156 -4.26 21.68 -15.53
C GLU A 156 -4.42 20.16 -15.59
N ILE A 157 -5.50 19.62 -15.01
CA ILE A 157 -5.81 18.19 -15.05
C ILE A 157 -5.95 17.70 -16.49
N TYR A 158 -6.73 18.40 -17.32
CA TYR A 158 -6.90 18.03 -18.73
C TYR A 158 -5.57 18.04 -19.48
N LYS A 159 -4.78 19.10 -19.35
CA LYS A 159 -3.46 19.19 -20.00
C LYS A 159 -2.51 18.09 -19.56
N ARG A 160 -2.49 17.78 -18.26
CA ARG A 160 -1.64 16.76 -17.65
C ARG A 160 -2.02 15.36 -18.12
N GLN A 161 -3.31 15.04 -18.16
CA GLN A 161 -3.77 13.74 -18.64
C GLN A 161 -3.57 13.59 -20.15
N MET A 162 -3.80 14.64 -20.94
CA MET A 162 -3.53 14.62 -22.39
C MET A 162 -2.04 14.47 -22.70
N SER A 163 -1.15 15.13 -21.96
CA SER A 163 0.30 15.00 -22.18
C SER A 163 0.79 13.60 -21.79
N LEU A 164 0.27 13.03 -20.70
CA LEU A 164 0.54 11.65 -20.32
C LEU A 164 0.01 10.67 -21.38
N ALA A 165 -1.24 10.83 -21.84
CA ALA A 165 -1.82 10.00 -22.89
C ALA A 165 -1.05 10.13 -24.22
N ALA A 166 -0.62 11.33 -24.60
CA ALA A 166 0.18 11.56 -25.80
C ALA A 166 1.60 10.99 -25.68
N SER A 167 2.23 11.08 -24.50
CA SER A 167 3.54 10.47 -24.26
C SER A 167 3.46 8.94 -24.36
N ILE A 168 2.38 8.33 -23.85
CA ILE A 168 2.09 6.91 -24.01
C ILE A 168 1.79 6.58 -25.49
N GLY A 169 1.02 7.43 -26.19
CA GLY A 169 0.67 7.26 -27.61
C GLY A 169 1.86 7.37 -28.56
N LEU A 170 2.81 8.28 -28.30
CA LEU A 170 4.05 8.43 -29.07
C LEU A 170 5.03 7.26 -28.85
N THR A 171 4.93 6.55 -27.72
CA THR A 171 5.64 5.28 -27.50
C THR A 171 4.93 4.07 -28.11
N HIS A 172 3.76 4.25 -28.73
CA HIS A 172 2.99 3.20 -29.38
C HIS A 172 2.89 3.40 -30.90
N SER A 173 4.03 3.32 -31.61
CA SER A 173 4.05 2.42 -32.78
C SER A 173 3.69 1.03 -32.25
N GLU A 174 2.74 0.33 -32.86
CA GLU A 174 2.17 -0.96 -32.39
C GLU A 174 3.05 -1.69 -31.35
N PRO A 175 2.57 -1.96 -30.13
CA PRO A 175 3.36 -2.70 -29.18
C PRO A 175 3.48 -4.14 -29.67
N GLN A 176 4.54 -4.46 -30.41
CA GLN A 176 5.27 -5.66 -30.04
C GLN A 176 5.57 -5.50 -28.57
N GLN A 177 4.82 -6.19 -27.72
CA GLN A 177 5.14 -6.34 -26.30
C GLN A 177 6.57 -6.92 -26.24
N GLN A 178 7.58 -6.08 -26.27
CA GLN A 178 8.91 -6.44 -25.82
C GLN A 178 8.77 -6.57 -24.31
N ILE A 179 8.24 -7.72 -23.89
CA ILE A 179 8.26 -8.16 -22.51
C ILE A 179 9.72 -7.99 -22.10
N LEU A 180 9.97 -7.08 -21.15
CA LEU A 180 11.28 -6.84 -20.56
C LEU A 180 11.94 -8.20 -20.34
N PHE A 181 13.21 -8.36 -20.71
CA PHE A 181 13.89 -9.65 -20.61
C PHE A 181 13.76 -10.27 -19.20
N GLN A 182 13.78 -9.42 -18.18
CA GLN A 182 13.50 -9.79 -16.79
C GLN A 182 12.09 -10.38 -16.57
N THR A 183 11.06 -9.81 -17.21
CA THR A 183 9.68 -10.29 -17.16
C THR A 183 9.51 -11.60 -17.94
N LYS A 184 10.22 -11.80 -19.07
CA LYS A 184 10.24 -13.10 -19.77
C LYS A 184 10.84 -14.18 -18.88
N ILE A 185 12.00 -13.91 -18.29
CA ILE A 185 12.65 -14.83 -17.34
C ILE A 185 11.73 -15.12 -16.15
N LYS A 186 11.14 -14.07 -15.56
CA LYS A 186 10.22 -14.21 -14.43
C LYS A 186 9.05 -15.12 -14.81
N ASN A 187 8.40 -14.90 -15.94
CA ASN A 187 7.23 -15.69 -16.35
C ASN A 187 7.58 -17.17 -16.59
N VAL A 188 8.79 -17.47 -17.09
CA VAL A 188 9.26 -18.85 -17.25
C VAL A 188 9.57 -19.50 -15.90
N LEU A 189 10.23 -18.78 -14.99
CA LEU A 189 10.64 -19.34 -13.69
C LEU A 189 9.49 -19.44 -12.70
N MET A 190 8.55 -18.49 -12.72
CA MET A 190 7.50 -18.36 -11.70
C MET A 190 6.63 -19.61 -11.50
N PRO A 191 6.23 -20.37 -12.54
CA PRO A 191 5.53 -21.65 -12.36
C PRO A 191 6.35 -22.65 -11.53
N TYR A 192 7.64 -22.78 -11.80
CA TYR A 192 8.53 -23.68 -11.06
C TYR A 192 8.77 -23.17 -9.64
N VAL A 193 9.01 -21.87 -9.47
CA VAL A 193 9.16 -21.28 -8.14
C VAL A 193 7.87 -21.48 -7.34
N ASN A 194 6.69 -21.30 -7.92
CA ASN A 194 5.41 -21.55 -7.25
C ASN A 194 5.19 -23.02 -6.93
N LYS A 195 5.67 -23.96 -7.76
CA LYS A 195 5.60 -25.40 -7.51
C LYS A 195 6.49 -25.85 -6.34
N TYR A 196 7.74 -25.37 -6.28
CA TYR A 196 8.74 -25.84 -5.31
C TYR A 196 8.91 -24.94 -4.09
N ALA A 197 8.48 -23.69 -4.18
CA ALA A 197 8.44 -22.70 -3.11
C ALA A 197 7.13 -21.87 -3.23
N PRO A 198 5.96 -22.48 -2.89
CA PRO A 198 4.68 -21.79 -2.91
C PRO A 198 4.69 -20.50 -2.07
N ILE A 199 3.82 -19.55 -2.45
CA ILE A 199 3.67 -18.26 -1.74
C ILE A 199 3.33 -18.53 -0.27
N GLY A 200 4.01 -17.82 0.63
CA GLY A 200 3.84 -17.95 2.09
C GLY A 200 4.70 -19.04 2.76
N THR A 201 5.39 -19.90 2.01
CA THR A 201 6.27 -20.93 2.61
C THR A 201 7.59 -20.35 3.14
N PRO A 202 8.21 -20.94 4.18
CA PRO A 202 9.51 -20.50 4.69
C PRO A 202 10.60 -20.49 3.61
N ARG A 203 10.58 -21.48 2.70
CA ARG A 203 11.50 -21.56 1.56
C ARG A 203 11.34 -20.37 0.62
N ARG A 204 10.09 -20.02 0.26
CA ARG A 204 9.81 -18.84 -0.57
C ARG A 204 10.28 -17.57 0.12
N ASN A 205 10.01 -17.45 1.41
CA ASN A 205 10.42 -16.30 2.21
C ASN A 205 11.95 -16.13 2.24
N MET A 206 12.70 -17.22 2.41
CA MET A 206 14.16 -17.22 2.34
C MET A 206 14.66 -16.75 0.97
N MET A 207 14.17 -17.34 -0.11
CA MET A 207 14.56 -16.96 -1.49
C MET A 207 14.29 -15.47 -1.75
N THR A 208 13.10 -14.99 -1.40
CA THR A 208 12.72 -13.59 -1.61
C THR A 208 13.55 -12.64 -0.74
N LYS A 209 13.86 -13.01 0.51
CA LYS A 209 14.75 -12.25 1.39
C LYS A 209 16.15 -12.07 0.79
N TYR A 210 16.77 -13.13 0.27
CA TYR A 210 18.07 -13.02 -0.37
C TYR A 210 18.01 -12.22 -1.68
N TYR A 211 16.96 -12.39 -2.48
CA TYR A 211 16.73 -11.56 -3.67
C TYR A 211 16.74 -10.06 -3.34
N TYR A 212 15.98 -9.61 -2.33
CA TYR A 212 15.95 -8.20 -1.93
C TYR A 212 17.27 -7.72 -1.33
N LYS A 213 17.99 -8.56 -0.57
CA LYS A 213 19.33 -8.23 -0.06
C LYS A 213 20.33 -7.99 -1.20
N VAL A 214 20.36 -8.89 -2.19
CA VAL A 214 21.24 -8.76 -3.36
C VAL A 214 20.85 -7.55 -4.20
N ARG A 215 19.55 -7.35 -4.44
CA ARG A 215 19.05 -6.20 -5.19
C ARG A 215 19.46 -4.87 -4.56
N ARG A 216 19.36 -4.75 -3.23
CA ARG A 216 19.80 -3.54 -2.49
C ARG A 216 21.30 -3.31 -2.61
N ALA A 217 22.11 -4.37 -2.49
CA ALA A 217 23.56 -4.26 -2.64
C ALA A 217 24.00 -3.79 -4.05
N ILE A 218 23.22 -4.11 -5.08
CA ILE A 218 23.53 -3.76 -6.48
C ILE A 218 22.98 -2.37 -6.85
N LEU A 219 21.79 -2.01 -6.36
CA LEU A 219 21.06 -0.81 -6.82
C LEU A 219 21.11 0.39 -5.85
N GLY A 220 21.60 0.21 -4.61
CA GLY A 220 21.59 1.25 -3.57
C GLY A 220 20.31 1.25 -2.74
#